data_AF-A0A8S0RGR3-F1
#
_entry.id   AF-A0A8S0RGR3-F1
#
_cell.length_a   1.000
_cell.length_b   1.000
_cell.length_c   1.000
_cell.angle_alpha   90.00
_cell.angle_beta   90.00
_cell.angle_gamma   90.00
#
_symmetry.space_group_name_H-M   'P 1'
#
loop_
_entity.id
_entity.type
_entity.pdbx_description
1 polymer ?
#
loop_
_entity_poly.entity_id
_entity_poly.type
_entity_poly.pdbx_seq_one_letter_code
_entity_poly.pdbx_strand_id
1 'polypeptide(L)' 'MIVIKLKSDGLWVHAPIGSTKECIQLVKELGAPVEYINLPTFAYKHKIFVGPFSRKFSKAQ' A
#
# COMPACT_ATOMS: atom_id res chain seq x y z
N MET A 1 8.40 -1.74 -1.86
CA MET A 1 7.16 -0.95 -1.91
C MET A 1 7.35 0.17 -2.91
N ILE A 2 6.44 0.27 -3.87
CA ILE A 2 6.39 1.37 -4.85
C ILE A 2 4.96 1.91 -4.79
N VAL A 3 4.80 3.24 -4.81
CA VAL A 3 3.50 3.89 -4.83
C VAL A 3 3.37 4.65 -6.14
N ILE A 4 2.30 4.37 -6.88
CA ILE A 4 2.06 4.93 -8.22
C ILE A 4 0.76 5.72 -8.18
N LYS A 5 0.78 6.96 -8.66
CA LYS A 5 -0.45 7.73 -8.89
C LYS A 5 -1.14 7.23 -10.16
N LEU A 6 -2.40 6.84 -10.04
CA LEU A 6 -3.21 6.35 -11.15
C LEU A 6 -3.89 7.51 -11.89
N LYS A 7 -4.39 7.23 -13.10
CA LYS A 7 -5.22 8.18 -13.86
C LYS A 7 -6.57 8.46 -13.21
N SER A 8 -7.02 7.59 -12.30
CA SER A 8 -8.23 7.76 -11.48
C SER A 8 -8.04 8.71 -10.29
N ASP A 9 -6.88 9.35 -10.18
CA ASP A 9 -6.43 10.15 -9.03
C ASP A 9 -6.23 9.38 -7.71
N GLY A 10 -6.37 8.05 -7.70
CA GLY A 10 -5.96 7.20 -6.58
C GLY A 10 -4.52 6.71 -6.66
N LEU A 11 -4.18 5.87 -5.68
CA LEU A 11 -2.85 5.29 -5.52
C LEU A 11 -2.88 3.77 -5.67
N TRP A 12 -1.89 3.25 -6.39
CA TRP A 12 -1.55 1.83 -6.42
C TRP A 12 -0.28 1.59 -5.60
N VAL A 13 -0.39 0.73 -4.58
CA VAL A 13 0.74 0.29 -3.77
C VAL A 13 1.20 -1.10 -4.23
N HIS A 14 2.43 -1.18 -4.73
CA HIS A 14 3.04 -2.40 -5.24
C HIS A 14 4.06 -2.96 -4.23
N ALA A 15 3.93 -4.25 -3.90
CA ALA A 15 4.83 -4.98 -3.02
C ALA A 15 5.10 -4.23 -1.69
N PRO A 16 4.07 -3.98 -0.85
CA PRO A 16 4.25 -3.31 0.43
C PRO A 16 5.32 -4.01 1.28
N ILE A 17 6.19 -3.22 1.91
CA ILE A 17 7.25 -3.67 2.80
C ILE A 17 7.10 -2.83 4.06
N GLY A 18 6.62 -3.44 5.14
CA GLY A 18 6.34 -2.74 6.40
C GLY A 18 4.98 -2.04 6.43
N SER A 19 4.43 -1.93 7.63
CA SER A 19 3.18 -1.23 7.95
C SER A 19 3.36 -0.33 9.18
N THR A 20 4.51 0.33 9.26
CA THR A 20 4.86 1.22 10.38
C THR A 20 4.05 2.52 10.33
N LYS A 21 4.01 3.27 11.44
CA LYS A 21 3.24 4.51 11.50
C LYS A 21 3.76 5.54 10.49
N GLU A 22 5.08 5.65 10.38
CA GLU A 22 5.78 6.57 9.50
C GLU A 22 5.49 6.24 8.03
N CYS A 23 5.55 4.96 7.66
CA CYS A 23 5.21 4.49 6.32
C CYS A 23 3.76 4.83 5.94
N ILE A 24 2.81 4.59 6.83
CA ILE A 24 1.40 4.89 6.58
C ILE A 24 1.17 6.39 6.48
N GLN A 25 1.85 7.18 7.30
CA GLN A 25 1.77 8.63 7.27
C GLN A 25 2.29 9.20 5.94
N LEU A 26 3.44 8.73 5.45
CA LEU A 26 3.98 9.14 4.14
C LEU A 26 3.00 8.85 3.00
N VAL A 27 2.32 7.70 3.01
CA VAL A 27 1.32 7.37 1.98
C VAL A 27 0.09 8.29 2.08
N LYS A 28 -0.34 8.66 3.28
CA LYS A 28 -1.46 9.59 3.50
C LYS A 28 -1.14 11.02 3.05
N GLU A 29 0.10 11.46 3.24
CA GLU A 29 0.56 12.80 2.83
C GLU A 29 0.54 13.01 1.31
N LEU A 30 0.48 11.93 0.51
CA LEU A 30 0.27 12.00 -0.93
C LEU A 30 -1.12 12.52 -1.33
N GLY A 31 -2.07 12.63 -0.39
CA GLY A 31 -3.35 13.31 -0.60
C GLY A 31 -4.34 12.59 -1.51
N ALA A 32 -4.12 11.30 -1.78
CA ALA A 32 -4.96 10.48 -2.67
C ALA A 32 -5.39 9.16 -2.00
N PRO A 33 -6.58 8.62 -2.33
CA PRO A 33 -7.03 7.34 -1.78
C PRO A 33 -6.19 6.19 -2.32
N VAL A 34 -5.86 5.21 -1.47
CA VAL A 34 -5.28 3.94 -1.93
C VAL A 34 -6.39 3.08 -2.52
N GLU A 35 -6.30 2.80 -3.82
CA GLU A 35 -7.29 2.00 -4.55
C GLU A 35 -6.87 0.53 -4.62
N TYR A 36 -5.60 0.25 -4.83
CA TYR A 36 -5.10 -1.11 -5.05
C TYR A 36 -3.86 -1.41 -4.22
N ILE A 37 -3.81 -2.59 -3.61
CA ILE A 37 -2.65 -3.11 -2.91
C ILE A 37 -2.24 -4.44 -3.56
N ASN A 38 -1.17 -4.41 -4.35
CA ASN A 38 -0.72 -5.59 -5.07
C ASN A 38 0.41 -6.31 -4.32
N LEU A 39 0.23 -7.62 -4.10
CA LEU A 39 1.28 -8.54 -3.69
C LEU A 39 1.78 -9.33 -4.91
N PRO A 40 2.83 -8.87 -5.61
CA PRO A 40 3.31 -9.50 -6.85
C PRO A 40 4.15 -10.76 -6.62
N THR A 41 4.47 -11.10 -5.37
CA THR A 41 5.42 -12.15 -5.04
C THR A 41 5.04 -12.84 -3.74
N PHE A 42 5.36 -14.13 -3.63
CA PHE A 42 5.23 -14.90 -2.39
C PHE A 42 6.40 -14.74 -1.43
N ALA A 43 7.41 -13.93 -1.78
CA ALA A 43 8.55 -13.69 -0.91
C ALA A 43 8.10 -13.18 0.47
N TYR A 44 8.57 -13.87 1.51
CA TYR A 44 8.13 -13.69 2.90
C TYR A 44 8.09 -12.22 3.33
N LYS A 45 9.16 -11.47 3.01
CA LYS A 45 9.34 -10.05 3.33
C LYS A 45 8.27 -9.11 2.77
N HIS A 46 7.45 -9.54 1.82
CA HIS A 46 6.29 -8.79 1.33
C HIS A 46 4.98 -9.40 1.85
N LYS A 47 4.90 -10.73 1.88
CA LYS A 47 3.71 -11.47 2.28
C LYS A 47 3.28 -11.19 3.71
N ILE A 48 4.21 -11.07 4.66
CA ILE A 48 3.83 -10.81 6.06
C ILE A 48 3.24 -9.41 6.30
N PHE A 49 3.58 -8.44 5.44
CA PHE A 49 3.17 -7.05 5.63
C PHE A 49 1.91 -6.69 4.85
N VAL A 50 1.52 -7.43 3.80
CA VAL A 50 0.33 -7.09 3.02
C VAL A 50 -0.93 -7.05 3.86
N GLY A 51 -1.13 -8.01 4.78
CA GLY A 51 -2.31 -8.04 5.65
C GLY A 51 -2.38 -6.85 6.61
N PRO A 52 -1.36 -6.63 7.46
CA PRO A 52 -1.27 -5.45 8.32
C PRO A 52 -1.40 -4.12 7.57
N PHE A 53 -0.78 -3.98 6.40
CA PHE A 53 -0.86 -2.78 5.58
C PHE A 53 -2.27 -2.56 5.03
N SER A 54 -2.89 -3.59 4.46
CA SER A 54 -4.25 -3.50 3.88
C SER A 54 -5.31 -3.13 4.91
N ARG A 55 -5.16 -3.58 6.17
CA ARG A 55 -6.06 -3.16 7.26
C ARG A 55 -6.01 -1.66 7.55
N LYS A 56 -4.92 -0.96 7.22
CA LYS A 56 -4.83 0.51 7.36
C LYS A 56 -5.53 1.26 6.23
N PHE A 57 -5.78 0.58 5.12
CA PHE A 57 -6.46 1.10 3.93
C PHE A 57 -7.60 0.16 3.53
N SER A 58 -8.57 -0.03 4.43
CA SER A 58 -9.62 -1.05 4.32
C SER A 58 -10.56 -0.92 3.10
N LYS A 59 -10.51 0.21 2.38
CA LYS A 59 -11.26 0.44 1.15
C LYS A 59 -10.49 0.04 -0.12
N ALA A 60 -9.20 -0.24 -0.01
CA ALA A 60 -8.38 -0.68 -1.13
C ALA A 60 -8.68 -2.14 -1.48
N GLN A 61 -8.60 -2.47 -2.77
CA GLN A 61 -8.72 -3.82 -3.30
C GLN A 61 -7.39 -4.58 -3.23
#